data_AF-A0AAP5KUJ4-F1
#
_entry.id   AF-A0AAP5KUJ4-F1
#
_cell.length_a   1.000
_cell.length_b   1.000
_cell.length_c   1.000
_cell.angle_alpha   90.00
_cell.angle_beta   90.00
_cell.angle_gamma   90.00
#
_symmetry.space_group_name_H-M   'P 1'
#
loop_
_entity.id
_entity.type
_entity.pdbx_description
1 polymer ?
#
loop_
_entity_poly.entity_id
_entity_poly.type
_entity_poly.pdbx_seq_one_letter_code
_entity_poly.pdbx_strand_id
1 'polypeptide(L)'
;MKLSEKIIRIALVALILLSLVLTYAIWLSPTSKTADVNTSKQAVKNDQNYTKATDAFLPIRGVWHVAEGIFQTSSENLLATTQARLTEGTYGQLHEVAQNEAESKKYYHLDNGVELNYEGSFSLAEYVKVFDMPVSLSSLKEAEKIDFSQIQVDFSKKKLRFLNYSKGLVYEATISADFTSLTTVFQKNQGRYLAMSDDDPGAPRVLRTKDRVRLKKYSYILTTQSYSLFRNAFFQNPEQAKGEEASGTRSFVSGHEELMMDEQKRLVTFAGELPTDLTKESSYSQSFNYVSRLGTAVGNLRYFDHHDGQINYRIFVEGYPVFSHSSKGKMSVKIEPASNTTSPQVEIETSMDTVQVPIPSDEEVELPSTLEVENNLAAVGIDLSKVQNYIIGYIWQDIDGVNKLVALTPEWFVKYENVWYPADQLMQGNLETGAN
;
A
#
# COMPACT_ATOMS: atom_id res chain seq x y z
N MET A 1 6.81 38.35 -48.49
CA MET A 1 6.33 37.35 -49.47
C MET A 1 4.82 37.26 -49.34
N LYS A 2 4.07 37.57 -50.41
CA LYS A 2 2.61 37.43 -50.41
C LYS A 2 2.30 35.94 -50.47
N LEU A 3 1.90 35.32 -49.35
CA LEU A 3 1.43 33.94 -49.37
C LEU A 3 0.24 33.86 -50.33
N SER A 4 0.36 32.99 -51.32
CA SER A 4 -0.63 32.82 -52.38
C SER A 4 -1.98 32.49 -51.74
N GLU A 5 -3.01 33.25 -52.11
CA GLU A 5 -4.39 33.11 -51.61
C GLU A 5 -4.91 31.67 -51.74
N LYS A 6 -4.39 30.91 -52.71
CA LYS A 6 -4.63 29.48 -52.89
C LYS A 6 -4.14 28.63 -51.72
N ILE A 7 -2.97 28.93 -51.17
CA ILE A 7 -2.38 28.23 -50.02
C ILE A 7 -3.22 28.50 -48.77
N ILE A 8 -3.68 29.74 -48.60
CA ILE A 8 -4.55 30.12 -47.49
C ILE A 8 -5.89 29.38 -47.58
N ARG A 9 -6.50 29.30 -48.77
CA ARG A 9 -7.75 28.54 -48.96
C ARG A 9 -7.59 27.04 -48.73
N ILE A 10 -6.48 26.44 -49.17
CA ILE A 10 -6.20 25.01 -48.94
C ILE A 10 -5.97 24.75 -47.45
N ALA A 11 -5.20 25.61 -46.77
CA ALA A 11 -4.99 25.52 -45.33
C ALA A 11 -6.30 25.68 -44.55
N LEU A 12 -7.19 26.58 -45.00
CA LEU A 12 -8.50 26.78 -44.39
C LEU A 12 -9.37 25.53 -44.52
N VAL A 13 -9.42 24.92 -45.71
CA VAL A 13 -10.17 23.67 -45.95
C VAL A 13 -9.60 22.52 -45.11
N ALA A 14 -8.27 22.41 -44.99
CA ALA A 14 -7.61 21.42 -44.16
C ALA A 14 -7.94 21.61 -42.67
N LEU A 15 -7.98 22.86 -42.17
CA LEU A 15 -8.36 23.18 -40.80
C LEU A 15 -9.84 22.87 -40.53
N ILE A 16 -10.72 23.11 -41.48
CA ILE A 16 -12.14 22.75 -41.38
C ILE A 16 -12.30 21.23 -41.32
N LEU A 17 -11.58 20.47 -42.15
CA LEU A 17 -11.61 19.00 -42.10
C LEU A 17 -11.01 18.47 -40.80
N LEU A 18 -9.92 19.05 -40.31
CA LEU A 18 -9.31 18.70 -39.02
C LEU A 18 -10.28 18.98 -37.86
N SER A 19 -11.00 20.11 -37.91
CA SER A 19 -12.05 20.44 -36.94
C SER A 19 -13.15 19.39 -36.96
N LEU A 20 -13.63 18.97 -38.13
CA LEU A 20 -14.69 17.95 -38.24
C LEU A 20 -14.22 16.59 -37.71
N VAL A 21 -12.96 16.21 -37.96
CA VAL A 21 -12.35 14.99 -37.43
C VAL A 21 -12.20 15.06 -35.91
N LEU A 22 -11.76 16.19 -35.36
CA LEU A 22 -11.68 16.41 -33.91
C LEU A 22 -13.07 16.42 -33.26
N THR A 23 -14.07 17.04 -33.89
CA THR A 23 -15.47 17.00 -33.43
C THR A 23 -16.01 15.57 -33.42
N TYR A 24 -15.73 14.79 -34.46
CA TYR A 24 -16.11 13.38 -34.53
C TYR A 24 -15.36 12.52 -33.50
N ALA A 25 -14.07 12.80 -33.26
CA ALA A 25 -13.27 12.14 -32.23
C ALA A 25 -13.75 12.47 -30.81
N ILE A 26 -14.25 13.68 -30.56
CA ILE A 26 -14.91 14.03 -29.29
C ILE A 26 -16.23 13.26 -29.14
N TRP A 27 -16.97 13.05 -30.23
CA TRP A 27 -18.22 12.27 -30.21
C TRP A 27 -18.00 10.78 -29.90
N LEU A 28 -16.84 10.23 -30.27
CA LEU A 28 -16.43 8.84 -29.96
C LEU A 28 -15.63 8.70 -28.66
N SER A 29 -15.16 9.81 -28.08
CA SER A 29 -14.48 9.80 -26.79
C SER A 29 -15.51 9.72 -25.67
N PRO A 30 -15.42 8.76 -24.75
CA PRO A 30 -16.34 8.68 -23.62
C PRO A 30 -15.94 9.74 -22.58
N THR A 31 -16.21 11.01 -22.87
CA THR A 31 -16.29 12.05 -21.84
C THR A 31 -17.54 11.77 -21.01
N SER A 32 -17.29 11.31 -19.78
CA SER A 32 -18.15 11.40 -18.59
C SER A 32 -19.57 11.84 -18.88
N LYS A 33 -20.51 10.90 -18.75
CA LYS A 33 -21.95 11.14 -18.75
C LYS A 33 -22.28 12.31 -17.80
N THR A 34 -22.56 13.48 -18.35
CA THR A 34 -23.36 14.48 -17.65
C THR A 34 -24.78 13.90 -17.59
N ALA A 35 -25.19 13.48 -16.39
CA ALA A 35 -26.53 12.96 -16.17
C ALA A 35 -27.57 14.08 -16.32
N ASP A 36 -28.57 13.83 -17.16
CA ASP A 36 -29.80 14.60 -17.21
C ASP A 36 -30.45 14.65 -15.82
N VAL A 37 -30.73 15.86 -15.34
CA VAL A 37 -31.49 16.08 -14.11
C VAL A 37 -32.96 15.75 -14.40
N ASN A 38 -33.34 14.50 -14.12
CA ASN A 38 -34.74 14.10 -13.99
C ASN A 38 -35.13 14.11 -12.51
N THR A 39 -35.91 15.11 -12.14
CA THR A 39 -36.51 15.30 -10.82
C THR A 39 -37.54 14.20 -10.55
N SER A 40 -37.07 13.05 -10.06
CA SER A 40 -37.89 12.05 -9.40
C SER A 40 -37.10 11.49 -8.23
N LYS A 41 -37.80 11.27 -7.11
CA LYS A 41 -37.25 10.91 -5.80
C LYS A 41 -36.28 9.73 -5.88
N GLN A 42 -34.99 10.03 -6.06
CA GLN A 42 -33.89 9.12 -5.83
C GLN A 42 -32.99 9.73 -4.78
N ALA A 43 -32.78 8.99 -3.71
CA ALA A 43 -31.83 9.31 -2.67
C ALA A 43 -30.50 9.68 -3.31
N VAL A 44 -29.93 10.79 -2.84
CA VAL A 44 -28.59 11.27 -3.20
C VAL A 44 -27.61 10.13 -2.91
N LYS A 45 -27.21 9.37 -3.94
CA LYS A 45 -25.99 8.56 -3.85
C LYS A 45 -24.85 9.57 -3.79
N ASN A 46 -24.22 9.70 -2.63
CA ASN A 46 -22.92 10.35 -2.55
C ASN A 46 -22.00 9.62 -3.53
N ASP A 47 -21.46 10.34 -4.52
CA ASP A 47 -20.28 9.92 -5.27
C ASP A 47 -19.07 9.95 -4.31
N GLN A 48 -19.03 9.01 -3.36
CA GLN A 48 -17.80 8.72 -2.63
C GLN A 48 -16.83 8.08 -3.62
N ASN A 49 -15.68 8.71 -3.86
CA ASN A 49 -14.59 8.09 -4.61
C ASN A 49 -13.99 6.98 -3.76
N TYR A 50 -14.46 5.74 -3.96
CA TYR A 50 -13.92 4.59 -3.25
C TYR A 50 -12.48 4.28 -3.69
N THR A 51 -11.61 3.96 -2.73
CA THR A 51 -10.29 3.41 -3.03
C THR A 51 -10.45 2.02 -3.66
N LYS A 52 -9.60 1.67 -4.62
CA LYS A 52 -9.61 0.34 -5.25
C LYS A 52 -8.82 -0.66 -4.43
N ALA A 53 -9.31 -1.90 -4.35
CA ALA A 53 -8.61 -2.99 -3.64
C ALA A 53 -7.22 -3.25 -4.23
N THR A 54 -7.09 -3.16 -5.56
CA THR A 54 -5.81 -3.31 -6.28
C THR A 54 -4.77 -2.28 -5.89
N ASP A 55 -5.20 -1.09 -5.44
CA ASP A 55 -4.29 -0.02 -5.01
C ASP A 55 -3.90 -0.23 -3.54
N ALA A 56 -4.89 -0.56 -2.69
CA ALA A 56 -4.69 -0.79 -1.27
C ALA A 56 -3.85 -2.04 -0.98
N PHE A 57 -4.02 -3.14 -1.73
CA PHE A 57 -3.30 -4.40 -1.52
C PHE A 57 -2.10 -4.59 -2.45
N LEU A 58 -1.64 -3.53 -3.12
CA LEU A 58 -0.46 -3.60 -3.98
C LEU A 58 0.80 -3.91 -3.14
N PRO A 59 1.71 -4.80 -3.62
CA PRO A 59 3.00 -5.02 -2.97
C PRO A 59 3.76 -3.72 -2.70
N ILE A 60 4.54 -3.66 -1.63
CA ILE A 60 5.20 -2.42 -1.19
C ILE A 60 6.57 -2.21 -1.82
N ARG A 61 7.22 -3.28 -2.28
CA ARG A 61 8.55 -3.25 -2.89
C ARG A 61 8.64 -4.24 -4.03
N GLY A 62 9.41 -3.89 -5.05
CA GLY A 62 9.71 -4.76 -6.18
C GLY A 62 11.21 -4.84 -6.41
N VAL A 63 11.73 -6.03 -6.65
CA VAL A 63 13.15 -6.30 -6.86
C VAL A 63 13.32 -6.96 -8.21
N TRP A 64 14.22 -6.42 -9.02
CA TRP A 64 14.62 -6.95 -10.31
C TRP A 64 16.01 -7.56 -10.18
N HIS A 65 16.09 -8.85 -10.51
CA HIS A 65 17.34 -9.59 -10.66
C HIS A 65 17.62 -9.68 -12.15
N VAL A 66 18.59 -8.89 -12.60
CA VAL A 66 18.96 -8.75 -14.02
C VAL A 66 20.48 -8.89 -14.19
N ALA A 67 20.96 -9.00 -15.43
CA ALA A 67 22.38 -9.20 -15.70
C ALA A 67 23.28 -8.08 -15.14
N GLU A 68 22.75 -6.86 -15.02
CA GLU A 68 23.45 -5.70 -14.48
C GLU A 68 23.55 -5.68 -12.94
N GLY A 69 22.81 -6.56 -12.25
CA GLY A 69 22.75 -6.65 -10.78
C GLY A 69 21.33 -6.67 -10.23
N ILE A 70 21.21 -6.38 -8.93
CA ILE A 70 19.95 -6.40 -8.19
C ILE A 70 19.47 -4.96 -7.96
N PHE A 71 18.21 -4.68 -8.32
CA PHE A 71 17.64 -3.35 -8.27
C PHE A 71 16.27 -3.34 -7.60
N GLN A 72 16.07 -2.46 -6.62
CA GLN A 72 14.80 -2.34 -5.90
C GLN A 72 14.06 -1.04 -6.26
N THR A 73 12.74 -1.10 -6.38
CA THR A 73 11.90 0.08 -6.46
C THR A 73 10.73 -0.01 -5.47
N SER A 74 10.33 1.15 -4.95
CA SER A 74 9.09 1.31 -4.18
C SER A 74 8.00 2.02 -4.99
N SER A 75 8.25 2.30 -6.28
CA SER A 75 7.34 3.08 -7.12
C SER A 75 6.00 2.37 -7.34
N GLU A 76 4.92 2.99 -6.87
CA GLU A 76 3.56 2.43 -6.99
C GLU A 76 3.16 2.17 -8.44
N ASN A 77 3.49 3.08 -9.35
CA ASN A 77 3.18 2.91 -10.78
C ASN A 77 3.92 1.72 -11.40
N LEU A 78 5.21 1.54 -11.06
CA LEU A 78 5.99 0.41 -11.58
C LEU A 78 5.50 -0.92 -11.00
N LEU A 79 5.13 -0.93 -9.71
CA LEU A 79 4.57 -2.09 -9.03
C LEU A 79 3.19 -2.46 -9.62
N ALA A 80 2.31 -1.49 -9.82
CA ALA A 80 1.00 -1.70 -10.45
C ALA A 80 1.13 -2.18 -11.90
N THR A 81 2.07 -1.59 -12.66
CA THR A 81 2.36 -2.03 -14.04
C THR A 81 2.85 -3.47 -14.06
N THR A 82 3.76 -3.81 -13.16
CA THR A 82 4.32 -5.17 -13.03
C THR A 82 3.23 -6.16 -12.65
N GLN A 83 2.41 -5.83 -11.65
CA GLN A 83 1.26 -6.63 -11.23
C GLN A 83 0.28 -6.87 -12.40
N ALA A 84 -0.05 -5.83 -13.17
CA ALA A 84 -0.91 -5.96 -14.34
C ALA A 84 -0.32 -6.92 -15.39
N ARG A 85 0.99 -6.87 -15.65
CA ARG A 85 1.66 -7.83 -16.54
C ARG A 85 1.56 -9.28 -16.06
N LEU A 86 1.53 -9.52 -14.75
CA LEU A 86 1.31 -10.87 -14.23
C LEU A 86 -0.11 -11.36 -14.53
N THR A 87 -1.12 -10.49 -14.51
CA THR A 87 -2.51 -10.89 -14.86
C THR A 87 -2.68 -11.29 -16.33
N GLU A 88 -1.78 -10.85 -17.22
CA GLU A 88 -1.77 -11.22 -18.65
C GLU A 88 -1.19 -12.62 -18.91
N GLY A 89 -0.55 -13.24 -17.91
CA GLY A 89 0.09 -14.55 -18.03
C GLY A 89 -0.89 -15.72 -17.97
N THR A 90 -0.42 -16.89 -18.37
CA THR A 90 -1.11 -18.17 -18.11
C THR A 90 -0.33 -19.01 -17.12
N TYR A 91 -1.06 -19.70 -16.24
CA TYR A 91 -0.48 -20.39 -15.10
C TYR A 91 -0.88 -21.87 -15.07
N GLY A 92 0.09 -22.70 -14.69
CA GLY A 92 -0.17 -24.08 -14.35
C GLY A 92 -0.88 -24.22 -13.00
N GLN A 93 -1.08 -25.47 -12.60
CA GLN A 93 -1.61 -25.79 -11.27
C GLN A 93 -0.58 -25.41 -10.19
N LEU A 94 -1.07 -24.81 -9.11
CA LEU A 94 -0.25 -24.40 -7.98
C LEU A 94 -0.05 -25.58 -7.02
N HIS A 95 1.18 -25.83 -6.59
CA HIS A 95 1.53 -26.92 -5.68
C HIS A 95 2.55 -26.47 -4.63
N GLU A 96 2.49 -27.09 -3.45
CA GLU A 96 3.48 -26.89 -2.40
C GLU A 96 4.80 -27.60 -2.75
N VAL A 97 5.92 -26.89 -2.62
CA VAL A 97 7.26 -27.38 -2.96
C VAL A 97 8.29 -27.21 -1.85
N ALA A 98 7.90 -26.59 -0.73
CA ALA A 98 8.65 -26.56 0.53
C ALA A 98 7.68 -26.42 1.71
N GLN A 99 7.99 -27.14 2.80
CA GLN A 99 7.18 -27.19 4.03
C GLN A 99 7.88 -26.60 5.26
N ASN A 100 9.15 -26.22 5.13
CA ASN A 100 9.98 -25.75 6.24
C ASN A 100 11.14 -24.88 5.75
N GLU A 101 11.83 -24.24 6.68
CA GLU A 101 12.93 -23.31 6.40
C GLU A 101 14.08 -23.97 5.63
N ALA A 102 14.42 -25.23 5.93
CA ALA A 102 15.52 -25.93 5.28
C ALA A 102 15.23 -26.18 3.79
N GLU A 103 14.00 -26.57 3.46
CA GLU A 103 13.57 -26.79 2.08
C GLU A 103 13.39 -25.50 1.28
N SER A 104 12.99 -24.41 1.95
CA SER A 104 12.73 -23.13 1.30
C SER A 104 13.99 -22.34 0.96
N LYS A 105 15.11 -22.57 1.65
CA LYS A 105 16.40 -21.89 1.42
C LYS A 105 16.86 -21.84 -0.03
N LYS A 106 16.62 -22.91 -0.79
CA LYS A 106 17.01 -22.99 -2.21
C LYS A 106 16.24 -22.04 -3.14
N TYR A 107 15.18 -21.39 -2.65
CA TYR A 107 14.37 -20.44 -3.41
C TYR A 107 14.64 -18.97 -3.02
N TYR A 108 15.50 -18.72 -2.02
CA TYR A 108 15.79 -17.37 -1.55
C TYR A 108 16.67 -16.57 -2.51
N HIS A 109 17.39 -17.26 -3.39
CA HIS A 109 18.19 -16.63 -4.43
C HIS A 109 17.47 -16.73 -5.78
N LEU A 110 17.46 -15.62 -6.50
CA LEU A 110 16.90 -15.51 -7.84
C LEU A 110 17.94 -14.89 -8.78
N ASP A 111 18.39 -15.65 -9.78
CA ASP A 111 19.42 -15.14 -10.70
C ASP A 111 18.85 -14.16 -11.74
N ASN A 112 17.62 -14.42 -12.21
CA ASN A 112 17.00 -13.68 -13.29
C ASN A 112 15.47 -13.71 -13.16
N GLY A 113 14.90 -12.58 -12.79
CA GLY A 113 13.48 -12.51 -12.48
C GLY A 113 13.08 -11.27 -11.72
N VAL A 114 11.85 -11.30 -11.22
CA VAL A 114 11.26 -10.22 -10.44
C VAL A 114 10.65 -10.76 -9.16
N GLU A 115 10.80 -10.02 -8.08
CA GLU A 115 10.18 -10.29 -6.80
C GLU A 115 9.28 -9.12 -6.40
N LEU A 116 8.07 -9.41 -5.92
CA LEU A 116 7.15 -8.44 -5.34
C LEU A 116 6.93 -8.79 -3.88
N ASN A 117 7.18 -7.83 -3.00
CA ASN A 117 7.29 -8.08 -1.57
C ASN A 117 6.22 -7.30 -0.80
N TYR A 118 5.62 -7.97 0.17
CA TYR A 118 4.79 -7.41 1.23
C TYR A 118 5.62 -7.28 2.52
N GLU A 119 5.21 -6.38 3.40
CA GLU A 119 5.79 -6.29 4.74
C GLU A 119 5.21 -7.38 5.65
N GLY A 120 3.89 -7.38 5.85
CA GLY A 120 3.16 -8.48 6.48
C GLY A 120 2.87 -9.64 5.54
N SER A 121 2.49 -10.79 6.11
CA SER A 121 1.99 -11.91 5.31
C SER A 121 0.60 -11.57 4.76
N PHE A 122 0.38 -11.78 3.47
CA PHE A 122 -0.89 -11.57 2.78
C PHE A 122 -1.51 -12.91 2.37
N SER A 123 -2.84 -13.00 2.39
CA SER A 123 -3.55 -14.24 2.00
C SER A 123 -3.42 -14.50 0.51
N LEU A 124 -3.07 -15.74 0.15
CA LEU A 124 -3.00 -16.20 -1.23
C LEU A 124 -4.37 -16.13 -1.92
N ALA A 125 -5.43 -16.57 -1.23
CA ALA A 125 -6.78 -16.52 -1.76
C ALA A 125 -7.25 -15.08 -2.00
N GLU A 126 -6.97 -14.18 -1.04
CA GLU A 126 -7.29 -12.76 -1.21
C GLU A 126 -6.49 -12.12 -2.34
N TYR A 127 -5.19 -12.41 -2.47
CA TYR A 127 -4.37 -11.92 -3.58
C TYR A 127 -4.93 -12.33 -4.94
N VAL A 128 -5.28 -13.62 -5.09
CA VAL A 128 -5.87 -14.12 -6.34
C VAL A 128 -7.19 -13.43 -6.65
N LYS A 129 -8.05 -13.23 -5.64
CA LYS A 129 -9.34 -12.54 -5.78
C LYS A 129 -9.18 -11.06 -6.14
N VAL A 130 -8.34 -10.32 -5.40
CA VAL A 130 -8.18 -8.85 -5.55
C VAL A 130 -7.60 -8.48 -6.90
N PHE A 131 -6.61 -9.24 -7.38
CA PHE A 131 -5.93 -8.96 -8.64
C PHE A 131 -6.49 -9.74 -9.82
N ASP A 132 -7.55 -10.51 -9.63
CA ASP A 132 -8.14 -11.40 -10.64
C ASP A 132 -7.06 -12.27 -11.32
N MET A 133 -6.19 -12.85 -10.51
CA MET A 133 -5.06 -13.63 -11.03
C MET A 133 -5.56 -14.92 -11.67
N PRO A 134 -5.11 -15.26 -12.90
CA PRO A 134 -5.52 -16.48 -13.58
C PRO A 134 -4.78 -17.73 -13.07
N VAL A 135 -4.69 -17.87 -11.74
CA VAL A 135 -4.07 -18.99 -11.02
C VAL A 135 -5.16 -19.76 -10.28
N SER A 136 -5.28 -21.07 -10.56
CA SER A 136 -6.25 -21.91 -9.88
C SER A 136 -5.74 -22.39 -8.52
N LEU A 137 -6.54 -22.16 -7.47
CA LEU A 137 -6.28 -22.61 -6.10
C LEU A 137 -6.94 -23.96 -5.75
N SER A 138 -7.70 -24.55 -6.66
CA SER A 138 -8.51 -25.76 -6.43
C SER A 138 -7.72 -27.00 -6.00
N SER A 139 -6.41 -27.03 -6.28
CA SER A 139 -5.49 -28.09 -5.88
C SER A 139 -5.02 -28.01 -4.42
N LEU A 140 -5.17 -26.84 -3.80
CA LEU A 140 -4.63 -26.55 -2.49
C LEU A 140 -5.70 -26.80 -1.43
N LYS A 141 -5.33 -27.56 -0.40
CA LYS A 141 -6.18 -27.73 0.78
C LYS A 141 -6.16 -26.43 1.57
N GLU A 142 -7.32 -25.98 1.99
CA GLU A 142 -7.47 -24.81 2.86
C GLU A 142 -6.74 -23.57 2.32
N ALA A 143 -6.87 -23.31 1.01
CA ALA A 143 -6.18 -22.20 0.32
C ALA A 143 -6.40 -20.82 0.98
N GLU A 144 -7.54 -20.63 1.64
CA GLU A 144 -7.90 -19.44 2.42
C GLU A 144 -6.97 -19.18 3.62
N LYS A 145 -6.27 -20.21 4.12
CA LYS A 145 -5.33 -20.14 5.26
C LYS A 145 -3.86 -20.03 4.83
N ILE A 146 -3.61 -20.01 3.52
CA ILE A 146 -2.26 -19.91 2.98
C ILE A 146 -1.91 -18.43 2.88
N ASP A 147 -0.81 -18.05 3.52
CA ASP A 147 -0.29 -16.69 3.50
C ASP A 147 1.12 -16.69 2.92
N PHE A 148 1.49 -15.60 2.25
CA PHE A 148 2.83 -15.39 1.69
C PHE A 148 3.29 -13.95 1.95
N SER A 149 4.58 -13.69 1.88
CA SER A 149 5.13 -12.33 1.97
C SER A 149 5.90 -11.91 0.72
N GLN A 150 6.20 -12.85 -0.18
CA GLN A 150 6.87 -12.57 -1.44
C GLN A 150 6.26 -13.37 -2.59
N ILE A 151 6.14 -12.70 -3.74
CA ILE A 151 5.87 -13.30 -5.04
C ILE A 151 7.18 -13.27 -5.81
N GLN A 152 7.61 -14.41 -6.35
CA GLN A 152 8.82 -14.52 -7.15
C GLN A 152 8.47 -15.04 -8.54
N VAL A 153 8.96 -14.37 -9.58
CA VAL A 153 8.81 -14.77 -10.98
C VAL A 153 10.19 -15.05 -11.56
N ASP A 154 10.49 -16.33 -11.72
CA ASP A 154 11.76 -16.84 -12.24
C ASP A 154 11.68 -17.00 -13.75
N PHE A 155 12.33 -16.08 -14.48
CA PHE A 155 12.27 -16.02 -15.95
C PHE A 155 13.01 -17.19 -16.58
N SER A 156 14.12 -17.62 -15.97
CA SER A 156 14.95 -18.71 -16.44
C SER A 156 14.23 -20.06 -16.32
N LYS A 157 13.59 -20.32 -15.17
CA LYS A 157 12.87 -21.57 -14.91
C LYS A 157 11.40 -21.52 -15.32
N LYS A 158 10.88 -20.33 -15.69
CA LYS A 158 9.48 -20.06 -16.03
C LYS A 158 8.54 -20.47 -14.89
N LYS A 159 8.87 -20.04 -13.68
CA LYS A 159 8.13 -20.37 -12.44
C LYS A 159 7.61 -19.13 -11.75
N LEU A 160 6.36 -19.20 -11.28
CA LEU A 160 5.80 -18.30 -10.29
C LEU A 160 5.88 -19.00 -8.94
N ARG A 161 6.35 -18.31 -7.91
CA ARG A 161 6.40 -18.81 -6.53
C ARG A 161 5.79 -17.82 -5.56
N PHE A 162 5.11 -18.34 -4.54
CA PHE A 162 4.66 -17.58 -3.37
C PHE A 162 5.43 -18.10 -2.16
N LEU A 163 6.22 -17.24 -1.53
CA LEU A 163 7.11 -17.60 -0.43
C LEU A 163 6.61 -17.01 0.89
N ASN A 164 6.60 -17.85 1.92
CA ASN A 164 6.41 -17.46 3.31
C ASN A 164 7.67 -17.81 4.11
N TYR A 165 8.49 -16.81 4.41
CA TYR A 165 9.76 -17.03 5.10
C TYR A 165 9.60 -17.48 6.56
N SER A 166 8.60 -16.95 7.29
CA SER A 166 8.44 -17.28 8.72
C SER A 166 7.96 -18.71 8.92
N LYS A 167 7.17 -19.24 7.98
CA LYS A 167 6.70 -20.63 7.99
C LYS A 167 7.57 -21.58 7.14
N GLY A 168 8.49 -21.03 6.33
CA GLY A 168 9.30 -21.80 5.38
C GLY A 168 8.48 -22.46 4.26
N LEU A 169 7.30 -21.92 3.94
CA LEU A 169 6.40 -22.48 2.93
C LEU A 169 6.68 -21.87 1.55
N VAL A 170 6.65 -22.70 0.51
CA VAL A 170 6.75 -22.24 -0.87
C VAL A 170 5.72 -22.96 -1.73
N TYR A 171 4.91 -22.19 -2.45
CA TYR A 171 3.98 -22.69 -3.47
C TYR A 171 4.49 -22.28 -4.85
N GLU A 172 4.54 -23.22 -5.79
CA GLU A 172 5.06 -23.00 -7.14
C GLU A 172 4.05 -23.39 -8.23
N ALA A 173 3.99 -22.58 -9.29
CA ALA A 173 3.30 -22.90 -10.53
C ALA A 173 4.22 -22.61 -11.74
N THR A 174 3.99 -23.29 -12.86
CA THR A 174 4.56 -22.86 -14.14
C THR A 174 3.88 -21.59 -14.64
N ILE A 175 4.63 -20.67 -15.25
CA ILE A 175 4.10 -19.43 -15.84
C ILE A 175 4.52 -19.33 -17.31
N SER A 176 3.57 -18.92 -18.17
CA SER A 176 3.83 -18.46 -19.53
C SER A 176 3.34 -17.03 -19.66
N ALA A 177 4.28 -16.07 -19.68
CA ALA A 177 4.03 -14.64 -19.77
C ALA A 177 5.08 -13.96 -20.66
N ASP A 178 4.84 -12.70 -21.05
CA ASP A 178 5.83 -11.88 -21.76
C ASP A 178 6.88 -11.32 -20.78
N PHE A 179 7.92 -12.09 -20.51
CA PHE A 179 9.03 -11.65 -19.65
C PHE A 179 9.80 -10.45 -20.23
N THR A 180 9.74 -10.22 -21.55
CA THR A 180 10.36 -9.05 -22.17
C THR A 180 9.67 -7.77 -21.74
N SER A 181 8.35 -7.80 -21.60
CA SER A 181 7.60 -6.65 -21.08
C SER A 181 8.00 -6.32 -19.63
N LEU A 182 8.23 -7.34 -18.80
CA LEU A 182 8.64 -7.19 -17.39
C LEU A 182 10.07 -6.64 -17.25
N THR A 183 11.00 -7.08 -18.09
CA THR A 183 12.36 -6.51 -18.13
C THR A 183 12.35 -5.09 -18.68
N THR A 184 11.47 -4.78 -19.62
CA THR A 184 11.30 -3.43 -20.19
C THR A 184 10.84 -2.42 -19.13
N VAL A 185 10.06 -2.83 -18.12
CA VAL A 185 9.66 -1.95 -17.00
C VAL A 185 10.89 -1.37 -16.31
N PHE A 186 11.88 -2.20 -15.99
CA PHE A 186 13.14 -1.77 -15.40
C PHE A 186 13.96 -0.92 -16.37
N GLN A 187 14.18 -1.40 -17.60
CA GLN A 187 15.05 -0.73 -18.58
C GLN A 187 14.61 0.72 -18.89
N LYS A 188 13.31 0.98 -18.93
CA LYS A 188 12.77 2.33 -19.20
C LYS A 188 12.79 3.27 -17.99
N ASN A 189 13.04 2.74 -16.79
CA ASN A 189 12.84 3.47 -15.54
C ASN A 189 14.04 3.35 -14.58
N GLN A 190 15.25 3.05 -15.07
CA GLN A 190 16.44 2.78 -14.25
C GLN A 190 16.69 3.82 -13.13
N GLY A 191 16.45 5.12 -13.38
CA GLY A 191 16.60 6.17 -12.37
C GLY A 191 15.60 6.13 -11.20
N ARG A 192 14.63 5.21 -11.21
CA ARG A 192 13.63 5.00 -10.15
C ARG A 192 13.91 3.74 -9.31
N TYR A 193 15.12 3.19 -9.46
CA TYR A 193 15.58 2.01 -8.76
C TYR A 193 16.81 2.31 -7.92
N LEU A 194 16.89 1.64 -6.77
CA LEU A 194 18.06 1.63 -5.90
C LEU A 194 18.88 0.38 -6.20
N ALA A 195 20.19 0.52 -6.32
CA ALA A 195 21.09 -0.62 -6.44
C ALA A 195 21.20 -1.34 -5.09
N MET A 196 21.00 -2.65 -5.11
CA MET A 196 21.07 -3.51 -3.94
C MET A 196 22.38 -4.32 -3.95
N SER A 197 22.84 -4.71 -2.77
CA SER A 197 23.95 -5.65 -2.62
C SER A 197 23.49 -7.06 -2.95
N ASP A 198 24.41 -7.84 -3.52
CA ASP A 198 24.30 -9.27 -3.77
C ASP A 198 24.87 -10.10 -2.59
N ASP A 199 25.35 -9.42 -1.54
CA ASP A 199 25.90 -10.09 -0.36
C ASP A 199 24.78 -10.76 0.44
N ASP A 200 24.85 -12.09 0.55
CA ASP A 200 23.91 -12.94 1.29
C ASP A 200 23.81 -12.48 2.76
N PRO A 201 22.66 -11.94 3.21
CA PRO A 201 22.49 -11.48 4.58
C PRO A 201 22.35 -12.64 5.58
N GLY A 202 22.29 -13.90 5.14
CA GLY A 202 21.93 -15.04 5.99
C GLY A 202 20.46 -15.04 6.44
N ALA A 203 19.74 -13.94 6.21
CA ALA A 203 18.31 -13.77 6.44
C ALA A 203 17.64 -13.27 5.14
N PRO A 204 16.67 -14.02 4.59
CA PRO A 204 16.16 -13.85 3.22
C PRO A 204 15.20 -12.67 3.01
N ARG A 205 15.22 -11.64 3.87
CA ARG A 205 14.27 -10.52 3.85
C ARG A 205 14.89 -9.14 3.67
N VAL A 206 16.21 -9.02 3.72
CA VAL A 206 16.87 -7.71 3.76
C VAL A 206 17.92 -7.66 2.67
N LEU A 207 17.49 -7.33 1.46
CA LEU A 207 18.45 -6.83 0.48
C LEU A 207 19.04 -5.54 1.06
N ARG A 208 20.36 -5.51 1.19
CA ARG A 208 21.07 -4.32 1.66
C ARG A 208 21.18 -3.32 0.52
N THR A 209 20.97 -2.06 0.81
CA THR A 209 21.33 -1.00 -0.14
C THR A 209 22.84 -1.01 -0.35
N LYS A 210 23.27 -0.93 -1.61
CA LYS A 210 24.70 -0.96 -1.97
C LYS A 210 25.42 0.32 -1.54
N ASP A 211 24.74 1.44 -1.74
CA ASP A 211 25.24 2.79 -1.50
C ASP A 211 24.23 3.56 -0.63
N ARG A 212 24.65 4.74 -0.17
CA ARG A 212 23.76 5.71 0.48
C ARG A 212 22.61 6.11 -0.45
N VAL A 213 21.44 6.35 0.12
CA VAL A 213 20.22 6.65 -0.62
C VAL A 213 19.82 8.10 -0.41
N ARG A 214 19.57 8.84 -1.49
CA ARG A 214 19.06 10.22 -1.41
C ARG A 214 17.57 10.24 -1.69
N LEU A 215 16.81 10.83 -0.77
CA LEU A 215 15.36 10.99 -0.91
C LEU A 215 14.95 12.42 -0.58
N LYS A 216 13.91 12.89 -1.27
CA LYS A 216 13.34 14.20 -1.02
C LYS A 216 12.67 14.25 0.34
N LYS A 217 12.79 15.39 1.01
CA LYS A 217 11.99 15.73 2.18
C LYS A 217 10.77 16.52 1.72
N TYR A 218 9.62 16.17 2.29
CA TYR A 218 8.36 16.81 1.94
C TYR A 218 7.83 17.63 3.10
N SER A 219 7.14 18.72 2.77
CA SER A 219 6.34 19.47 3.73
C SER A 219 4.89 19.44 3.28
N TYR A 220 3.96 19.29 4.21
CA TYR A 220 2.53 19.18 3.90
C TYR A 220 1.71 20.10 4.79
N ILE A 221 0.65 20.66 4.22
CA ILE A 221 -0.40 21.30 5.00
C ILE A 221 -1.32 20.22 5.55
N LEU A 222 -1.47 20.20 6.88
CA LEU A 222 -2.39 19.30 7.56
C LEU A 222 -3.83 19.69 7.31
N THR A 223 -4.61 18.66 6.96
CA THR A 223 -6.06 18.76 6.87
C THR A 223 -6.69 17.88 7.93
N THR A 224 -7.46 18.50 8.80
CA THR A 224 -8.33 17.83 9.76
C THR A 224 -9.61 17.39 9.05
N GLN A 225 -9.86 16.09 9.01
CA GLN A 225 -11.08 15.56 8.44
C GLN A 225 -12.28 15.77 9.37
N SER A 226 -13.42 16.10 8.77
CA SER A 226 -14.69 16.27 9.49
C SER A 226 -15.23 14.93 10.02
N TYR A 227 -16.01 14.98 11.10
CA TYR A 227 -16.71 13.80 11.62
C TYR A 227 -17.60 13.12 10.57
N SER A 228 -18.18 13.90 9.63
CA SER A 228 -19.06 13.35 8.60
C SER A 228 -18.36 12.37 7.68
N LEU A 229 -17.04 12.51 7.46
CA LEU A 229 -16.27 11.54 6.68
C LEU A 229 -16.29 10.18 7.36
N PHE A 230 -15.83 10.12 8.61
CA PHE A 230 -15.73 8.87 9.38
C PHE A 230 -17.10 8.29 9.68
N ARG A 231 -18.08 9.13 10.03
CA ARG A 231 -19.47 8.69 10.23
C ARG A 231 -20.01 7.99 8.99
N ASN A 232 -19.87 8.61 7.81
CA ASN A 232 -20.39 8.04 6.57
C ASN A 232 -19.60 6.81 6.10
N ALA A 233 -18.33 6.69 6.47
CA ALA A 233 -17.50 5.55 6.11
C ALA A 233 -17.72 4.33 7.01
N PHE A 234 -17.87 4.53 8.32
CA PHE A 234 -17.79 3.43 9.29
C PHE A 234 -19.16 2.88 9.71
N PHE A 235 -20.17 3.73 9.90
CA PHE A 235 -21.49 3.24 10.26
C PHE A 235 -22.17 2.47 9.13
N GLN A 236 -22.91 1.43 9.47
CA GLN A 236 -23.82 0.78 8.53
C GLN A 236 -25.02 1.67 8.18
N ASN A 237 -25.50 2.46 9.15
CA ASN A 237 -26.62 3.39 8.98
C ASN A 237 -26.25 4.82 9.42
N PRO A 238 -25.40 5.55 8.67
CA PRO A 238 -24.82 6.81 9.11
C PRO A 238 -25.84 7.93 9.38
N GLU A 239 -26.99 7.92 8.71
CA GLU A 239 -28.06 8.90 8.91
C GLU A 239 -28.80 8.74 10.26
N GLN A 240 -28.68 7.57 10.89
CA GLN A 240 -29.28 7.30 12.21
C GLN A 240 -28.32 7.62 13.36
N ALA A 241 -27.05 7.89 13.07
CA ALA A 241 -26.04 8.18 14.07
C ALA A 241 -26.30 9.53 14.75
N LYS A 242 -26.53 9.48 16.06
CA LYS A 242 -26.77 10.68 16.89
C LYS A 242 -25.47 11.10 17.56
N GLY A 243 -25.14 12.39 17.46
CA GLY A 243 -23.92 12.95 17.99
C GLY A 243 -24.10 13.60 19.36
N GLU A 244 -23.10 13.43 20.23
CA GLU A 244 -22.93 14.15 21.48
C GLU A 244 -21.50 14.71 21.56
N GLU A 245 -21.32 15.83 22.26
CA GLU A 245 -20.01 16.45 22.46
C GLU A 245 -19.83 16.75 23.96
N ALA A 246 -18.80 16.15 24.55
CA ALA A 246 -18.49 16.30 25.96
C ALA A 246 -16.96 16.33 26.16
N SER A 247 -16.48 17.31 26.92
CA SER A 247 -15.08 17.38 27.37
C SER A 247 -14.02 17.27 26.26
N GLY A 248 -14.28 17.79 25.06
CA GLY A 248 -13.34 17.74 23.93
C GLY A 248 -13.36 16.44 23.12
N THR A 249 -14.28 15.53 23.45
CA THR A 249 -14.56 14.31 22.68
C THR A 249 -15.93 14.44 22.04
N ARG A 250 -16.01 14.08 20.76
CA ARG A 250 -17.28 13.92 20.03
C ARG A 250 -17.58 12.45 19.86
N SER A 251 -18.74 12.01 20.29
CA SER A 251 -19.21 10.64 20.08
C SER A 251 -20.43 10.63 19.17
N PHE A 252 -20.55 9.58 18.36
CA PHE A 252 -21.75 9.29 17.59
C PHE A 252 -22.16 7.84 17.86
N VAL A 253 -23.45 7.60 18.06
CA VAL A 253 -23.97 6.25 18.34
C VAL A 253 -25.14 5.94 17.39
N SER A 254 -25.13 4.72 16.84
CA SER A 254 -26.21 4.15 16.04
C SER A 254 -26.35 2.66 16.32
N GLY A 255 -27.37 2.26 17.08
CA GLY A 255 -27.56 0.86 17.46
C GLY A 255 -26.41 0.35 18.33
N HIS A 256 -25.69 -0.66 17.84
CA HIS A 256 -24.50 -1.26 18.49
C HIS A 256 -23.18 -0.70 17.95
N GLU A 257 -23.22 0.39 17.20
CA GLU A 257 -22.05 1.05 16.62
C GLU A 257 -21.80 2.38 17.34
N GLU A 258 -20.53 2.64 17.67
CA GLU A 258 -20.05 3.88 18.28
C GLU A 258 -18.82 4.40 17.55
N LEU A 259 -18.79 5.70 17.28
CA LEU A 259 -17.65 6.44 16.76
C LEU A 259 -17.25 7.48 17.81
N MET A 260 -15.99 7.51 18.22
CA MET A 260 -15.44 8.55 19.07
C MET A 260 -14.33 9.32 18.36
N MET A 261 -14.29 10.63 18.57
CA MET A 261 -13.28 11.53 18.04
C MET A 261 -12.72 12.37 19.18
N ASP A 262 -11.46 12.12 19.53
CA ASP A 262 -10.71 12.89 20.52
C ASP A 262 -9.99 14.04 19.81
N GLU A 263 -10.50 15.26 19.95
CA GLU A 263 -9.98 16.44 19.25
C GLU A 263 -8.59 16.86 19.76
N GLN A 264 -8.21 16.48 20.99
CA GLN A 264 -6.89 16.78 21.56
C GLN A 264 -5.83 15.82 21.02
N LYS A 265 -6.14 14.52 21.00
CA LYS A 265 -5.24 13.48 20.47
C LYS A 265 -5.30 13.34 18.96
N ARG A 266 -6.27 14.00 18.30
CA ARG A 266 -6.52 13.88 16.85
C ARG A 266 -6.81 12.44 16.45
N LEU A 267 -7.49 11.70 17.32
CA LEU A 267 -7.72 10.26 17.24
C LEU A 267 -9.19 9.98 16.91
N VAL A 268 -9.42 9.01 16.03
CA VAL A 268 -10.73 8.46 15.72
C VAL A 268 -10.74 6.98 16.10
N THR A 269 -11.72 6.59 16.91
CA THR A 269 -11.99 5.18 17.21
C THR A 269 -13.42 4.83 16.80
N PHE A 270 -13.62 3.62 16.31
CA PHE A 270 -14.95 3.09 16.04
C PHE A 270 -15.04 1.66 16.57
N ALA A 271 -16.16 1.33 17.18
CA ALA A 271 -16.49 0.00 17.64
C ALA A 271 -17.90 -0.35 17.15
N GLY A 272 -18.09 -1.56 16.62
CA GLY A 272 -19.40 -1.99 16.13
C GLY A 272 -19.47 -3.44 15.73
N GLU A 273 -20.59 -3.82 15.12
CA GLU A 273 -20.78 -5.16 14.59
C GLU A 273 -20.35 -5.23 13.12
N LEU A 274 -19.72 -6.34 12.73
CA LEU A 274 -19.42 -6.58 11.33
C LEU A 274 -20.74 -6.78 10.53
N PRO A 275 -20.90 -6.11 9.37
CA PRO A 275 -22.03 -6.33 8.49
C PRO A 275 -22.23 -7.81 8.15
N THR A 276 -23.48 -8.28 8.19
CA THR A 276 -23.81 -9.70 8.02
C THR A 276 -23.34 -10.26 6.67
N ASP A 277 -23.36 -9.46 5.61
CA ASP A 277 -22.89 -9.82 4.27
C ASP A 277 -21.36 -10.03 4.21
N LEU A 278 -20.59 -9.42 5.11
CA LEU A 278 -19.13 -9.58 5.18
C LEU A 278 -18.67 -10.75 6.05
N THR A 279 -19.57 -11.39 6.81
CA THR A 279 -19.22 -12.47 7.76
C THR A 279 -18.58 -13.70 7.11
N LYS A 280 -18.81 -13.91 5.82
CA LYS A 280 -18.23 -15.02 5.03
C LYS A 280 -16.98 -14.63 4.26
N GLU A 281 -16.68 -13.33 4.20
CA GLU A 281 -15.52 -12.80 3.50
C GLU A 281 -14.26 -12.96 4.36
N SER A 282 -13.09 -12.82 3.72
CA SER A 282 -11.82 -12.79 4.43
C SER A 282 -11.71 -11.56 5.35
N SER A 283 -10.85 -11.60 6.37
CA SER A 283 -10.56 -10.42 7.21
C SER A 283 -10.05 -9.23 6.38
N TYR A 284 -9.35 -9.49 5.27
CA TYR A 284 -8.90 -8.47 4.32
C TYR A 284 -10.07 -7.77 3.63
N SER A 285 -11.00 -8.53 3.06
CA SER A 285 -12.22 -7.98 2.45
C SER A 285 -13.11 -7.27 3.48
N GLN A 286 -13.21 -7.81 4.70
CA GLN A 286 -13.92 -7.19 5.83
C GLN A 286 -13.33 -5.83 6.21
N SER A 287 -12.02 -5.77 6.44
CA SER A 287 -11.34 -4.52 6.81
C SER A 287 -11.33 -3.50 5.68
N PHE A 288 -11.16 -3.94 4.43
CA PHE A 288 -11.15 -3.08 3.26
C PHE A 288 -12.51 -2.41 3.00
N ASN A 289 -13.61 -2.99 3.46
CA ASN A 289 -14.93 -2.35 3.36
C ASN A 289 -14.93 -0.94 3.98
N TYR A 290 -14.26 -0.78 5.12
CA TYR A 290 -14.12 0.50 5.82
C TYR A 290 -13.10 1.42 5.16
N VAL A 291 -11.93 0.88 4.79
CA VAL A 291 -10.86 1.64 4.13
C VAL A 291 -11.33 2.23 2.80
N SER A 292 -12.01 1.43 1.98
CA SER A 292 -12.48 1.85 0.65
C SER A 292 -13.42 3.04 0.71
N ARG A 293 -14.29 3.13 1.74
CA ARG A 293 -15.26 4.21 1.93
C ARG A 293 -14.64 5.55 2.34
N LEU A 294 -13.43 5.54 2.90
CA LEU A 294 -12.69 6.77 3.17
C LEU A 294 -12.15 7.40 1.88
N GLY A 295 -11.98 6.59 0.83
CA GLY A 295 -11.45 7.04 -0.44
C GLY A 295 -10.06 7.66 -0.31
N THR A 296 -9.80 8.69 -1.11
CA THR A 296 -8.54 9.45 -1.06
C THR A 296 -8.56 10.58 -0.02
N ALA A 297 -9.66 10.76 0.73
CA ALA A 297 -9.79 11.85 1.70
C ALA A 297 -8.77 11.73 2.85
N VAL A 298 -8.35 10.50 3.16
CA VAL A 298 -7.35 10.20 4.20
C VAL A 298 -5.95 9.93 3.67
N GLY A 299 -5.71 10.19 2.39
CA GLY A 299 -4.49 9.79 1.69
C GLY A 299 -4.57 8.39 1.11
N ASN A 300 -3.49 7.94 0.48
CA ASN A 300 -3.42 6.60 -0.13
C ASN A 300 -3.12 5.54 0.94
N LEU A 301 -4.17 5.01 1.58
CA LEU A 301 -4.06 3.92 2.54
C LEU A 301 -3.81 2.59 1.84
N ARG A 302 -2.70 1.94 2.19
CA ARG A 302 -2.30 0.64 1.66
C ARG A 302 -2.01 -0.34 2.79
N TYR A 303 -2.33 -1.61 2.55
CA TYR A 303 -2.03 -2.71 3.45
C TYR A 303 -0.53 -2.73 3.76
N PHE A 304 -0.23 -2.77 5.06
CA PHE A 304 1.13 -2.81 5.56
C PHE A 304 1.40 -4.17 6.19
N ASP A 305 0.67 -4.53 7.24
CA ASP A 305 0.78 -5.83 7.87
C ASP A 305 -0.50 -6.32 8.55
N HIS A 306 -0.44 -7.54 9.07
CA HIS A 306 -1.51 -8.18 9.83
C HIS A 306 -0.90 -8.93 11.01
N HIS A 307 -1.48 -8.71 12.20
CA HIS A 307 -1.11 -9.41 13.42
C HIS A 307 -2.34 -9.52 14.34
N ASP A 308 -2.53 -10.67 14.99
CA ASP A 308 -3.58 -10.89 16.00
C ASP A 308 -5.01 -10.44 15.60
N GLY A 309 -5.39 -10.70 14.35
CA GLY A 309 -6.71 -10.31 13.82
C GLY A 309 -6.85 -8.83 13.46
N GLN A 310 -5.80 -8.03 13.66
CA GLN A 310 -5.72 -6.62 13.28
C GLN A 310 -4.97 -6.43 11.97
N ILE A 311 -5.64 -5.87 10.98
CA ILE A 311 -5.05 -5.48 9.70
C ILE A 311 -4.70 -4.00 9.75
N ASN A 312 -3.44 -3.69 9.45
CA ASN A 312 -2.92 -2.33 9.47
C ASN A 312 -2.72 -1.81 8.06
N TYR A 313 -3.25 -0.62 7.82
CA TYR A 313 -3.06 0.17 6.62
C TYR A 313 -2.25 1.41 6.96
N ARG A 314 -1.38 1.84 6.04
CA ARG A 314 -0.58 3.06 6.18
C ARG A 314 -0.71 3.94 4.96
N ILE A 315 -0.54 5.25 5.16
CA ILE A 315 -0.35 6.19 4.06
C ILE A 315 1.02 5.94 3.44
N PHE A 316 1.09 5.97 2.11
CA PHE A 316 2.34 5.93 1.36
C PHE A 316 2.58 7.26 0.64
N VAL A 317 3.82 7.75 0.70
CA VAL A 317 4.28 8.94 -0.01
C VAL A 317 5.47 8.56 -0.89
N GLU A 318 5.37 8.82 -2.18
CA GLU A 318 6.35 8.38 -3.19
C GLU A 318 6.70 6.88 -3.11
N GLY A 319 5.73 6.06 -2.68
CA GLY A 319 5.93 4.63 -2.53
C GLY A 319 6.56 4.17 -1.21
N TYR A 320 6.84 5.08 -0.28
CA TYR A 320 7.36 4.75 1.05
C TYR A 320 6.30 4.92 2.14
N PRO A 321 6.21 4.01 3.12
CA PRO A 321 5.24 4.10 4.20
C PRO A 321 5.52 5.30 5.11
N VAL A 322 4.45 5.91 5.62
CA VAL A 322 4.52 6.96 6.64
C VAL A 322 4.38 6.34 8.04
N PHE A 323 5.29 6.72 8.92
CA PHE A 323 5.35 6.34 10.32
C PHE A 323 5.12 7.55 11.21
N SER A 324 4.60 7.32 12.41
CA SER A 324 4.51 8.34 13.45
C SER A 324 4.58 7.71 14.83
N HIS A 325 4.68 8.54 15.87
CA HIS A 325 4.56 8.08 17.27
C HIS A 325 3.09 7.96 17.73
N SER A 326 2.11 8.19 16.85
CA SER A 326 0.68 8.12 17.15
C SER A 326 -0.07 7.37 16.04
N SER A 327 -1.40 7.51 15.96
CA SER A 327 -2.21 6.92 14.88
C SER A 327 -2.11 7.69 13.55
N LYS A 328 -1.32 8.77 13.49
CA LYS A 328 -1.14 9.56 12.26
C LYS A 328 -0.52 8.72 11.15
N GLY A 329 -1.10 8.81 9.96
CA GLY A 329 -0.66 8.02 8.80
C GLY A 329 -1.01 6.52 8.86
N LYS A 330 -1.76 6.07 9.88
CA LYS A 330 -2.20 4.68 10.04
C LYS A 330 -3.72 4.55 10.17
N MET A 331 -4.24 3.44 9.69
CA MET A 331 -5.56 2.92 10.06
C MET A 331 -5.43 1.45 10.46
N SER A 332 -5.88 1.10 11.66
CA SER A 332 -5.91 -0.27 12.16
C SER A 332 -7.35 -0.74 12.20
N VAL A 333 -7.62 -1.94 11.69
CA VAL A 333 -8.94 -2.58 11.72
C VAL A 333 -8.79 -3.96 12.33
N LYS A 334 -9.39 -4.16 13.50
CA LYS A 334 -9.38 -5.43 14.23
C LYS A 334 -10.75 -6.08 14.12
N ILE A 335 -10.77 -7.34 13.69
CA ILE A 335 -11.99 -8.15 13.64
C ILE A 335 -11.93 -9.18 14.75
N GLU A 336 -12.84 -9.06 15.72
CA GLU A 336 -12.96 -10.03 16.81
C GLU A 336 -14.06 -11.06 16.50
N PRO A 337 -13.76 -12.36 16.61
CA PRO A 337 -14.78 -13.40 16.44
C PRO A 337 -15.94 -13.24 17.43
N ALA A 338 -17.11 -13.75 17.04
CA ALA A 338 -18.33 -13.72 17.84
C ALA A 338 -18.30 -14.69 19.05
N SER A 339 -17.26 -14.63 19.89
CA SER A 339 -17.12 -15.56 21.03
C SER A 339 -18.18 -15.35 22.11
N ASN A 340 -18.67 -14.13 22.28
CA ASN A 340 -19.67 -13.74 23.30
C ASN A 340 -20.83 -12.90 22.74
N THR A 341 -20.89 -12.67 21.42
CA THR A 341 -21.87 -11.84 20.73
C THR A 341 -22.55 -12.65 19.62
N THR A 342 -23.66 -12.16 19.08
CA THR A 342 -24.34 -12.83 17.95
C THR A 342 -23.60 -12.58 16.62
N SER A 343 -22.80 -11.52 16.54
CA SER A 343 -22.06 -11.09 15.35
C SER A 343 -20.60 -10.77 15.69
N PRO A 344 -19.63 -11.04 14.79
CA PRO A 344 -18.25 -10.60 14.95
C PRO A 344 -18.18 -9.09 15.18
N GLN A 345 -17.26 -8.64 16.03
CA GLN A 345 -17.08 -7.22 16.31
C GLN A 345 -15.96 -6.64 15.46
N VAL A 346 -16.05 -5.35 15.16
CA VAL A 346 -15.02 -4.58 14.49
C VAL A 346 -14.59 -3.43 15.38
N GLU A 347 -13.29 -3.26 15.51
CA GLU A 347 -12.67 -2.09 16.11
C GLU A 347 -11.79 -1.41 15.07
N ILE A 348 -11.88 -0.09 14.96
CA ILE A 348 -11.10 0.72 14.03
C ILE A 348 -10.42 1.83 14.82
N GLU A 349 -9.14 2.06 14.54
CA GLU A 349 -8.39 3.22 15.04
C GLU A 349 -7.71 3.93 13.87
N THR A 350 -7.85 5.25 13.79
CA THR A 350 -7.15 6.09 12.80
C THR A 350 -7.00 7.53 13.29
N SER A 351 -6.38 8.40 12.48
CA SER A 351 -6.21 9.81 12.81
C SER A 351 -7.23 10.69 12.09
N MET A 352 -7.60 11.79 12.75
CA MET A 352 -8.33 12.90 12.15
C MET A 352 -7.47 13.69 11.16
N ASP A 353 -6.14 13.66 11.32
CA ASP A 353 -5.20 14.45 10.51
C ASP A 353 -4.70 13.66 9.32
N THR A 354 -4.68 14.32 8.17
CA THR A 354 -4.24 13.72 6.91
C THR A 354 -3.31 14.68 6.18
N VAL A 355 -2.36 14.10 5.44
CA VAL A 355 -1.48 14.82 4.52
C VAL A 355 -2.11 14.80 3.14
N GLN A 356 -2.43 15.99 2.59
CA GLN A 356 -3.07 16.09 1.28
C GLN A 356 -2.29 16.96 0.30
N VAL A 357 -1.89 18.16 0.72
CA VAL A 357 -1.27 19.15 -0.18
C VAL A 357 0.24 19.20 0.08
N PRO A 358 1.08 18.66 -0.81
CA PRO A 358 2.52 18.82 -0.71
C PRO A 358 2.90 20.27 -1.01
N ILE A 359 3.83 20.79 -0.23
CA ILE A 359 4.53 22.03 -0.50
C ILE A 359 5.79 21.67 -1.29
N PRO A 360 5.99 22.24 -2.49
CA PRO A 360 7.19 21.99 -3.27
C PRO A 360 8.44 22.33 -2.46
N SER A 361 9.37 21.37 -2.40
CA SER A 361 10.70 21.54 -1.82
C SER A 361 11.69 20.70 -2.63
N ASP A 362 12.91 21.23 -2.77
CA ASP A 362 14.06 20.51 -3.35
C ASP A 362 15.03 20.03 -2.26
N GLU A 363 14.61 20.07 -0.98
CA GLU A 363 15.40 19.53 0.12
C GLU A 363 15.49 18.01 0.00
N GLU A 364 16.71 17.47 0.07
CA GLU A 364 17.00 16.05 0.04
C GLU A 364 17.75 15.64 1.31
N VAL A 365 17.48 14.44 1.78
CA VAL A 365 18.18 13.79 2.89
C VAL A 365 18.92 12.59 2.34
N GLU A 366 20.21 12.50 2.71
CA GLU A 366 21.04 11.34 2.39
C GLU A 366 20.98 10.36 3.55
N LEU A 367 20.44 9.18 3.30
CA LEU A 367 20.35 8.08 4.25
C LEU A 367 21.61 7.20 4.16
N PRO A 368 22.13 6.72 5.30
CA PRO A 368 23.21 5.73 5.31
C PRO A 368 22.79 4.47 4.54
N SER A 369 23.74 3.72 4.03
CA SER A 369 23.50 2.38 3.50
C SER A 369 23.02 1.44 4.61
N THR A 370 22.37 0.33 4.24
CA THR A 370 21.87 -0.66 5.21
C THR A 370 23.00 -1.24 6.07
N LEU A 371 24.19 -1.44 5.48
CA LEU A 371 25.36 -1.92 6.21
C LEU A 371 25.87 -0.89 7.24
N GLU A 372 25.84 0.41 6.90
CA GLU A 372 26.17 1.47 7.86
C GLU A 372 25.16 1.49 9.03
N VAL A 373 23.86 1.31 8.76
CA VAL A 373 22.84 1.20 9.80
C VAL A 373 23.09 0.00 10.70
N GLU A 374 23.32 -1.18 10.13
CA GLU A 374 23.61 -2.42 10.86
C GLU A 374 24.85 -2.27 11.77
N ASN A 375 25.93 -1.71 11.23
CA ASN A 375 27.16 -1.47 11.99
C ASN A 375 26.95 -0.49 13.14
N ASN A 376 26.20 0.58 12.92
CA ASN A 376 25.90 1.57 13.96
C ASN A 376 25.04 0.97 15.09
N LEU A 377 24.05 0.16 14.74
CA LEU A 377 23.22 -0.57 15.72
C LEU A 377 24.05 -1.56 16.54
N ALA A 378 24.90 -2.35 15.87
CA ALA A 378 25.79 -3.30 16.56
C ALA A 378 26.77 -2.58 17.50
N ALA A 379 27.31 -1.41 17.09
CA ALA A 379 28.26 -0.62 17.87
C ALA A 379 27.67 -0.11 19.20
N VAL A 380 26.35 0.14 19.25
CA VAL A 380 25.65 0.53 20.49
C VAL A 380 25.07 -0.65 21.28
N GLY A 381 25.37 -1.89 20.84
CA GLY A 381 24.97 -3.11 21.55
C GLY A 381 23.59 -3.67 21.19
N ILE A 382 22.98 -3.23 20.09
CA ILE A 382 21.74 -3.85 19.59
C ILE A 382 22.06 -5.21 18.97
N ASP A 383 21.31 -6.23 19.40
CA ASP A 383 21.43 -7.59 18.90
C ASP A 383 20.76 -7.71 17.52
N LEU A 384 21.58 -7.69 16.46
CA LEU A 384 21.10 -7.79 15.08
C LEU A 384 20.33 -9.09 14.78
N SER A 385 20.50 -10.16 15.58
CA SER A 385 19.75 -11.41 15.38
C SER A 385 18.24 -11.27 15.67
N LYS A 386 17.86 -10.23 16.41
CA LYS A 386 16.47 -9.87 16.71
C LYS A 386 15.86 -8.90 15.71
N VAL A 387 16.66 -8.38 14.77
CA VAL A 387 16.16 -7.54 13.70
C VAL A 387 15.48 -8.43 12.65
N GLN A 388 14.23 -8.12 12.36
CA GLN A 388 13.40 -8.89 11.44
C GLN A 388 13.36 -8.28 10.04
N ASN A 389 13.48 -6.95 9.93
CA ASN A 389 13.40 -6.24 8.65
C ASN A 389 13.94 -4.80 8.76
N TYR A 390 14.31 -4.24 7.61
CA TYR A 390 14.63 -2.83 7.42
C TYR A 390 13.78 -2.27 6.28
N ILE A 391 13.26 -1.05 6.48
CA ILE A 391 12.50 -0.34 5.46
C ILE A 391 12.82 1.14 5.51
N ILE A 392 12.90 1.79 4.35
CA ILE A 392 12.91 3.25 4.31
C ILE A 392 11.46 3.72 4.39
N GLY A 393 11.17 4.66 5.27
CA GLY A 393 9.86 5.27 5.43
C GLY A 393 9.99 6.78 5.64
N TYR A 394 8.86 7.46 5.77
CA TYR A 394 8.83 8.86 6.20
C TYR A 394 8.36 8.95 7.64
N ILE A 395 9.12 9.61 8.51
CA ILE A 395 8.66 9.99 9.84
C ILE A 395 7.78 11.25 9.73
N TRP A 396 6.59 11.18 10.30
CA TRP A 396 5.70 12.33 10.44
C TRP A 396 6.13 13.19 11.62
N GLN A 397 6.54 14.42 11.34
CA GLN A 397 6.99 15.38 12.34
C GLN A 397 6.17 16.67 12.25
N ASP A 398 5.52 17.05 13.36
CA ASP A 398 4.84 18.35 13.45
C ASP A 398 5.89 19.47 13.51
N ILE A 399 5.69 20.56 12.76
CA ILE A 399 6.62 21.69 12.76
C ILE A 399 6.23 22.68 13.85
N ASP A 400 7.06 22.75 14.89
CA ASP A 400 6.86 23.63 16.03
C ASP A 400 6.72 25.10 15.60
N GLY A 401 5.73 25.79 16.16
CA GLY A 401 5.48 27.21 15.90
C GLY A 401 4.73 27.52 14.61
N VAL A 402 4.44 26.54 13.75
CA VAL A 402 3.62 26.71 12.55
C VAL A 402 2.42 25.76 12.58
N ASN A 403 1.27 26.27 13.02
CA ASN A 403 0.03 25.50 13.04
C ASN A 403 -0.28 24.92 11.65
N LYS A 404 -0.62 23.62 11.62
CA LYS A 404 -1.02 22.85 10.43
C LYS A 404 0.07 22.59 9.39
N LEU A 405 1.34 22.64 9.76
CA LEU A 405 2.45 22.24 8.88
C LEU A 405 3.18 21.02 9.45
N VAL A 406 3.44 20.04 8.59
CA VAL A 406 4.22 18.85 8.94
C VAL A 406 5.34 18.62 7.96
N ALA A 407 6.44 18.08 8.47
CA ALA A 407 7.52 17.53 7.68
C ALA A 407 7.36 16.01 7.61
N LEU A 408 7.52 15.48 6.40
CA LEU A 408 7.76 14.06 6.17
C LEU A 408 9.24 13.94 5.82
N THR A 409 10.03 13.47 6.77
CA THR A 409 11.48 13.30 6.64
C THR A 409 11.78 11.82 6.39
N PRO A 410 12.54 11.46 5.34
CA PRO A 410 12.84 10.06 5.09
C PRO A 410 13.81 9.54 6.17
N GLU A 411 13.61 8.30 6.63
CA GLU A 411 14.43 7.65 7.64
C GLU A 411 14.43 6.12 7.45
N TRP A 412 15.44 5.45 8.00
CA TRP A 412 15.42 4.00 8.15
C TRP A 412 14.57 3.59 9.35
N PHE A 413 13.67 2.63 9.13
CA PHE A 413 12.91 1.96 10.16
C PHE A 413 13.37 0.51 10.28
N VAL A 414 13.55 0.07 11.52
CA VAL A 414 14.04 -1.25 11.89
C VAL A 414 12.93 -1.97 12.64
N LYS A 415 12.54 -3.15 12.15
CA LYS A 415 11.62 -4.02 12.87
C LYS A 415 12.42 -4.86 13.86
N TYR A 416 12.35 -4.49 15.14
CA TYR A 416 13.08 -5.14 16.22
C TYR A 416 12.06 -5.74 17.20
N GLU A 417 12.11 -7.07 17.39
CA GLU A 417 11.16 -7.81 18.24
C GLU A 417 9.67 -7.51 17.92
N ASN A 418 9.32 -7.51 16.62
CA ASN A 418 7.98 -7.21 16.07
C ASN A 418 7.51 -5.75 16.17
N VAL A 419 8.32 -4.83 16.71
CA VAL A 419 8.00 -3.41 16.80
C VAL A 419 8.89 -2.61 15.85
N TRP A 420 8.31 -1.62 15.18
CA TRP A 420 9.06 -0.71 14.32
C TRP A 420 9.67 0.42 15.13
N TYR A 421 10.94 0.70 14.89
CA TYR A 421 11.64 1.85 15.47
C TYR A 421 12.34 2.63 14.36
N PRO A 422 12.37 3.97 14.44
CA PRO A 422 13.34 4.76 13.69
C PRO A 422 14.75 4.30 14.09
N ALA A 423 15.66 4.16 13.13
CA ALA A 423 16.99 3.63 13.37
C ALA A 423 17.75 4.49 14.39
N ASP A 424 17.62 5.82 14.31
CA ASP A 424 18.29 6.75 15.22
C ASP A 424 17.76 6.62 16.66
N GLN A 425 16.47 6.36 16.81
CA GLN A 425 15.86 6.08 18.12
C GLN A 425 16.39 4.77 18.71
N LEU A 426 16.48 3.73 17.89
CA LEU A 426 17.01 2.43 18.31
C LEU A 426 18.49 2.54 18.73
N MET A 427 19.27 3.37 18.03
CA MET A 427 20.67 3.66 18.38
C MET A 427 20.83 4.37 19.74
N GLN A 428 19.82 5.15 20.15
CA GLN A 428 19.81 5.83 21.45
C GLN A 428 19.37 4.92 22.60
N GLY A 429 18.97 3.68 22.32
CA GLY A 429 18.46 2.74 23.33
C GLY A 429 17.07 3.10 23.87
N ASN A 430 16.35 4.01 23.21
CA ASN A 430 15.00 4.39 23.61
C ASN A 430 13.97 3.43 23.01
N LEU A 431 13.58 2.43 23.78
CA LEU A 431 12.56 1.44 23.40
C LEU A 431 11.16 1.76 23.96
N GLU A 432 10.95 2.93 24.57
CA GLU A 432 9.71 3.23 25.29
C GLU A 432 8.52 3.50 24.35
N THR A 433 8.77 3.97 23.13
CA THR A 433 7.71 4.31 22.15
C THR A 433 8.09 3.85 20.74
N GLY A 434 7.48 2.77 20.25
CA GLY A 434 7.65 2.35 18.85
C GLY A 434 7.10 3.39 17.85
N ALA A 435 7.58 3.34 16.62
CA ALA A 435 6.98 4.00 15.47
C ALA A 435 5.79 3.17 14.98
N ASN A 436 4.61 3.51 15.48
CA ASN A 436 3.39 2.72 15.31
C ASN A 436 2.73 2.89 13.96
#